data_AF-A0A087UGV8-F1
#
_entry.id   AF-A0A087UGV8-F1
#
_cell.length_a   1.000
_cell.length_b   1.000
_cell.length_c   1.000
_cell.angle_alpha   90.00
_cell.angle_beta   90.00
_cell.angle_gamma   90.00
#
_symmetry.space_group_name_H-M   'P 1'
#
loop_
_entity.id
_entity.type
_entity.pdbx_description
1 polymer ?
#
loop_
_entity_poly.entity_id
_entity_poly.type
_entity_poly.pdbx_seq_one_letter_code
_entity_poly.pdbx_strand_id
1 'polypeptide(L)'
;MWTAFTLRAQKNVGKFDDICWIGDARIPIDDAPQCTDYDAFIIKEQYILQRPLYPPDFSSASGREQATFVTNSIPKSMNHSKILEEKLNQILSEWVREQNHLNVVMGPAFDIQATGIRPSREHIMNKTGPVVIPTHIFIVASWCLDRTVSLEDCDPSALDVHSFLLPNHPYPQNCESATRVLEKNVARVIDVENLAGLSFYTGLPIYDAIRLRTMMPQRSIS
;
A
#
# COMPACT_ATOMS: atom_id res chain seq x y z
N MET A 1 -2.59 10.47 0.06
CA MET A 1 -1.34 10.21 -0.69
C MET A 1 -1.37 8.75 -1.11
N TRP A 2 -1.04 8.43 -2.37
CA TRP A 2 -1.15 7.08 -2.91
C TRP A 2 -0.18 6.90 -4.08
N THR A 3 0.21 5.65 -4.36
CA THR A 3 0.82 5.22 -5.62
C THR A 3 -0.15 4.29 -6.33
N ALA A 4 -0.20 4.36 -7.67
CA ALA A 4 -0.98 3.44 -8.48
C ALA A 4 -0.10 2.90 -9.61
N PHE A 5 -0.19 1.60 -9.85
CA PHE A 5 0.59 0.93 -10.89
C PHE A 5 -0.13 -0.31 -11.38
N THR A 6 0.19 -0.75 -12.59
CA THR A 6 -0.36 -1.96 -13.19
C THR A 6 0.74 -2.97 -13.37
N LEU A 7 0.60 -4.12 -12.71
CA LEU A 7 1.50 -5.26 -12.88
C LEU A 7 1.10 -6.02 -14.15
N ARG A 8 2.12 -6.35 -14.96
CA ARG A 8 1.99 -7.17 -16.17
C ARG A 8 3.16 -8.16 -16.19
N ALA A 9 2.85 -9.45 -16.32
CA ALA A 9 3.82 -10.54 -16.33
C ALA A 9 4.76 -10.62 -15.10
N GLN A 10 5.24 -11.84 -14.82
CA GLN A 10 5.89 -12.23 -13.58
C GLN A 10 7.20 -11.46 -13.32
N LYS A 11 7.40 -11.05 -12.07
CA LYS A 11 8.74 -10.82 -11.50
C LYS A 11 8.82 -11.55 -10.18
N ASN A 12 9.94 -12.22 -9.95
CA ASN A 12 10.23 -12.77 -8.63
C ASN A 12 10.47 -11.59 -7.69
N VAL A 13 9.72 -11.54 -6.60
CA VAL A 13 9.96 -10.59 -5.52
C VAL A 13 11.34 -10.90 -4.94
N GLY A 14 12.16 -9.85 -4.78
CA GLY A 14 13.47 -9.95 -4.18
C GLY A 14 13.37 -10.16 -2.67
N LYS A 15 14.51 -10.36 -2.01
CA LYS A 15 14.55 -10.39 -0.55
C LYS A 15 14.37 -8.96 -0.02
N PHE A 16 14.01 -8.87 1.26
CA PHE A 16 14.07 -7.63 2.00
C PHE A 16 15.51 -7.10 2.05
N ASP A 17 15.83 -6.20 1.11
CA ASP A 17 17.14 -5.57 1.00
C ASP A 17 17.09 -4.13 1.53
N ASP A 18 18.25 -3.67 2.03
CA ASP A 18 18.47 -2.28 2.38
C ASP A 18 18.38 -1.41 1.12
N ILE A 19 17.61 -0.33 1.20
CA ILE A 19 17.38 0.59 0.07
C ILE A 19 18.31 1.78 0.20
N CYS A 20 19.10 2.03 -0.84
CA CYS A 20 19.83 3.29 -0.99
C CYS A 20 18.86 4.36 -1.54
N TRP A 21 18.48 5.31 -0.70
CA TRP A 21 17.55 6.37 -1.07
C TRP A 21 18.24 7.46 -1.90
N ILE A 22 17.56 7.89 -2.96
CA ILE A 22 18.02 8.96 -3.85
C ILE A 22 17.11 10.18 -3.68
N GLY A 23 17.70 11.37 -3.62
CA GLY A 23 16.94 12.63 -3.58
C GLY A 23 16.09 12.83 -4.83
N ASP A 24 14.87 13.33 -4.68
CA ASP A 24 13.98 13.62 -5.80
C ASP A 24 14.01 15.12 -6.13
N ALA A 25 14.67 15.48 -7.23
CA ALA A 25 14.84 16.87 -7.65
C ALA A 25 13.52 17.62 -7.96
N ARG A 26 12.39 16.91 -8.04
CA ARG A 26 11.07 17.53 -8.27
C ARG A 26 10.49 18.16 -7.01
N ILE A 27 10.97 17.77 -5.83
CA ILE A 27 10.47 18.23 -4.53
C ILE A 27 11.58 19.04 -3.84
N PRO A 28 11.29 20.24 -3.31
CA PRO A 28 12.24 21.00 -2.51
C PRO A 28 12.78 20.15 -1.35
N ILE A 29 14.06 20.33 -1.02
CA ILE A 29 14.72 19.51 0.02
C ILE A 29 14.02 19.63 1.38
N ASP A 30 13.50 20.80 1.72
CA ASP A 30 12.79 21.07 2.98
C ASP A 30 11.42 20.36 3.06
N ASP A 31 10.84 20.01 1.91
CA ASP A 31 9.57 19.29 1.79
C ASP A 31 9.77 17.79 1.54
N ALA A 32 11.01 17.34 1.36
CA ALA A 32 11.35 15.95 1.07
C ALA A 32 11.69 15.18 2.37
N PRO A 33 11.30 13.89 2.48
CA PRO A 33 11.73 13.04 3.59
C PRO A 33 13.25 12.91 3.63
N GLN A 34 13.84 13.05 4.82
CA GLN A 34 15.29 12.95 5.00
C GLN A 34 15.67 11.60 5.61
N CYS A 35 16.76 11.00 5.14
CA CYS A 35 17.26 9.74 5.72
C CYS A 35 17.62 9.91 7.21
N THR A 36 18.14 11.08 7.58
CA THR A 36 18.52 11.42 8.96
C THR A 36 17.32 11.51 9.91
N ASP A 37 16.09 11.67 9.40
CA ASP A 37 14.89 11.67 10.24
C ASP A 37 14.70 10.31 10.94
N TYR A 38 15.13 9.23 10.30
CA TYR A 38 15.05 7.86 10.83
C TYR A 38 16.19 7.52 11.79
N ASP A 39 17.19 8.40 11.92
CA ASP A 39 18.26 8.26 12.91
C ASP A 39 17.86 8.75 14.30
N ALA A 40 16.77 9.51 14.41
CA ALA A 40 16.26 10.03 15.66
C ALA A 40 15.92 8.90 16.65
N PHE A 41 16.32 9.08 17.91
CA PHE A 41 16.16 8.09 18.98
C PHE A 41 14.71 7.56 19.10
N ILE A 42 13.71 8.46 19.07
CA ILE A 42 12.29 8.09 19.18
C ILE A 42 11.82 7.19 18.02
N ILE A 43 12.38 7.34 16.82
CA ILE A 43 12.03 6.53 15.65
C ILE A 43 12.69 5.14 15.74
N LYS A 44 13.94 5.10 16.21
CA LYS A 44 14.68 3.85 16.45
C LYS A 44 14.04 3.00 17.56
N GLU A 45 13.62 3.60 18.67
CA GLU A 45 12.93 2.87 19.76
C GLU A 45 11.61 2.24 19.32
N GLN A 46 10.90 2.88 18.38
CA GLN A 46 9.67 2.37 17.80
C GLN A 46 9.92 1.37 16.66
N TYR A 47 11.18 1.05 16.34
CA TYR A 47 11.56 0.16 15.24
C TYR A 47 10.90 0.56 13.90
N ILE A 48 10.84 1.85 13.62
CA ILE A 48 10.28 2.39 12.38
C ILE A 48 11.39 2.52 11.34
N LEU A 49 11.08 2.09 10.12
CA LEU A 49 11.97 2.07 8.97
C LEU A 49 11.47 2.97 7.86
N GLN A 50 12.40 3.58 7.13
CA GLN A 50 12.11 4.23 5.85
C GLN A 50 11.94 3.16 4.78
N ARG A 51 10.72 2.97 4.26
CA ARG A 51 10.39 1.87 3.34
C ARG A 51 9.57 2.34 2.15
N PRO A 52 9.66 1.65 1.00
CA PRO A 52 9.02 2.12 -0.21
C PRO A 52 7.53 1.87 -0.13
N LEU A 53 6.74 2.81 -0.62
CA LEU A 53 5.32 2.60 -0.84
C LEU A 53 5.14 1.70 -2.06
N TYR A 54 5.59 2.13 -3.24
CA TYR A 54 5.68 1.28 -4.43
C TYR A 54 6.89 0.31 -4.33
N PRO A 55 6.70 -1.02 -4.35
CA PRO A 55 7.80 -1.99 -4.24
C PRO A 55 8.75 -1.93 -5.45
N PRO A 56 10.06 -1.65 -5.25
CA PRO A 56 11.02 -1.55 -6.35
C PRO A 56 11.16 -2.81 -7.19
N ASP A 57 10.88 -3.99 -6.62
CA ASP A 57 10.93 -5.28 -7.34
C ASP A 57 9.90 -5.40 -8.46
N PHE A 58 8.82 -4.62 -8.40
CA PHE A 58 7.86 -4.55 -9.49
C PHE A 58 8.33 -3.65 -10.65
N SER A 59 9.38 -2.85 -10.45
CA SER A 59 9.91 -1.91 -11.45
C SER A 59 10.59 -2.63 -12.60
N SER A 60 10.45 -2.13 -13.83
CA SER A 60 11.34 -2.51 -14.93
C SER A 60 12.79 -2.14 -14.60
N ALA A 61 13.76 -2.68 -15.34
CA ALA A 61 15.16 -2.29 -15.19
C ALA A 61 15.36 -0.77 -15.31
N SER A 62 14.63 -0.13 -16.24
CA SER A 62 14.63 1.32 -16.42
C SER A 62 13.94 2.11 -15.30
N GLY A 63 12.99 1.50 -14.58
CA GLY A 63 12.19 2.14 -13.53
C GLY A 63 12.79 2.01 -12.13
N ARG A 64 13.79 1.13 -11.96
CA ARG A 64 14.26 0.69 -10.63
C ARG A 64 14.91 1.81 -9.82
N GLU A 65 15.63 2.71 -10.47
CA GLU A 65 16.23 3.89 -9.82
C GLU A 65 15.16 4.88 -9.32
N GLN A 66 14.13 5.12 -10.11
CA GLN A 66 13.05 6.04 -9.72
C GLN A 66 12.21 5.47 -8.58
N ALA A 67 12.12 4.13 -8.47
CA ALA A 67 11.47 3.48 -7.34
C ALA A 67 12.22 3.65 -6.00
N THR A 68 13.50 4.05 -6.03
CA THR A 68 14.31 4.34 -4.84
C THR A 68 14.41 5.84 -4.53
N PHE A 69 13.58 6.68 -5.14
CA PHE A 69 13.47 8.09 -4.76
C PHE A 69 12.85 8.25 -3.37
N VAL A 70 13.33 9.21 -2.58
CA VAL A 70 12.82 9.52 -1.22
C VAL A 70 11.32 9.83 -1.20
N THR A 71 10.76 10.32 -2.31
CA THR A 71 9.32 10.60 -2.47
C THR A 71 8.45 9.35 -2.58
N ASN A 72 9.05 8.18 -2.84
CA ASN A 72 8.40 6.89 -2.73
C ASN A 72 8.52 6.30 -1.30
N SER A 73 9.22 6.96 -0.38
CA SER A 73 9.43 6.43 0.97
C SER A 73 8.32 6.84 1.94
N ILE A 74 7.98 5.92 2.85
CA ILE A 74 7.07 6.14 3.99
C ILE A 74 7.59 5.42 5.25
N PRO A 75 7.26 5.92 6.45
CA PRO A 75 7.63 5.25 7.70
C PRO A 75 6.76 4.01 7.90
N LYS A 76 7.38 2.83 7.92
CA LYS A 76 6.73 1.55 8.23
C LYS A 76 7.39 0.88 9.42
N SER A 77 6.63 0.14 10.22
CA SER A 77 7.24 -0.64 11.29
C SER A 77 8.06 -1.80 10.75
N MET A 78 9.12 -2.18 11.47
CA MET A 78 9.98 -3.33 11.14
C MET A 78 9.17 -4.61 10.86
N ASN A 79 8.13 -4.86 11.66
CA ASN A 79 7.31 -6.07 11.53
C ASN A 79 6.37 -6.03 10.32
N HIS A 80 5.79 -4.85 10.05
CA HIS A 80 5.05 -4.63 8.81
C HIS A 80 5.96 -4.89 7.60
N SER A 81 7.16 -4.31 7.61
CA SER A 81 8.08 -4.33 6.46
C SER A 81 8.72 -5.68 6.19
N LYS A 82 9.06 -6.46 7.23
CA LYS A 82 9.69 -7.77 7.02
C LYS A 82 8.70 -8.89 6.74
N ILE A 83 7.55 -8.89 7.42
CA ILE A 83 6.66 -10.07 7.41
C ILE A 83 5.46 -9.83 6.50
N LEU A 84 4.77 -8.70 6.67
CA LEU A 84 3.54 -8.41 5.94
C LEU A 84 3.81 -7.95 4.51
N GLU A 85 4.76 -7.04 4.31
CA GLU A 85 5.12 -6.52 2.98
C GLU A 85 5.67 -7.63 2.07
N GLU A 86 6.57 -8.49 2.57
CA GLU A 86 7.07 -9.65 1.81
C GLU A 86 5.92 -10.58 1.37
N LYS A 87 5.04 -10.95 2.31
CA LYS A 87 3.92 -11.85 2.01
C LYS A 87 2.91 -11.21 1.06
N LEU A 88 2.61 -9.93 1.24
CA LEU A 88 1.75 -9.15 0.36
C LEU A 88 2.31 -9.13 -1.08
N ASN A 89 3.61 -8.86 -1.25
CA ASN A 89 4.23 -8.84 -2.56
C ASN A 89 4.21 -10.22 -3.24
N GLN A 90 4.36 -11.30 -2.46
CA GLN A 90 4.18 -12.67 -2.95
C GLN A 90 2.74 -12.88 -3.48
N ILE A 91 1.72 -12.51 -2.69
CA ILE A 91 0.32 -12.66 -3.08
C ILE A 91 -0.02 -11.84 -4.33
N LEU A 92 0.45 -10.58 -4.41
CA LEU A 92 0.26 -9.75 -5.61
C LEU A 92 0.92 -10.37 -6.85
N SER A 93 2.09 -10.99 -6.68
CA SER A 93 2.77 -11.74 -7.74
C SER A 93 1.97 -12.97 -8.20
N GLU A 94 1.36 -13.69 -7.26
CA GLU A 94 0.49 -14.83 -7.56
C GLU A 94 -0.79 -14.37 -8.27
N TRP A 95 -1.41 -13.28 -7.83
CA TRP A 95 -2.63 -12.74 -8.43
C TRP A 95 -2.41 -12.22 -9.84
N VAL A 96 -1.32 -11.48 -10.12
CA VAL A 96 -1.05 -11.04 -11.50
C VAL A 96 -0.75 -12.23 -12.42
N ARG A 97 -0.11 -13.31 -11.92
CA ARG A 97 0.10 -14.54 -12.69
C ARG A 97 -1.22 -15.23 -13.06
N GLU A 98 -2.24 -15.12 -12.21
CA GLU A 98 -3.54 -15.72 -12.46
C GLU A 98 -4.45 -14.84 -13.33
N GLN A 99 -4.40 -13.51 -13.17
CA GLN A 99 -5.31 -12.57 -13.82
C GLN A 99 -4.71 -11.87 -15.05
N ASN A 100 -3.45 -12.14 -15.42
CA ASN A 100 -2.63 -11.46 -16.43
C ASN A 100 -2.30 -9.98 -16.14
N HIS A 101 -3.29 -9.23 -15.67
CA HIS A 101 -3.20 -7.81 -15.35
C HIS A 101 -3.76 -7.54 -13.96
N LEU A 102 -3.01 -6.81 -13.14
CA LEU A 102 -3.45 -6.40 -11.82
C LEU A 102 -3.13 -4.92 -11.62
N ASN A 103 -4.15 -4.09 -11.46
CA ASN A 103 -3.95 -2.71 -11.00
C ASN A 103 -3.86 -2.73 -9.48
N VAL A 104 -2.89 -2.01 -8.92
CA VAL A 104 -2.70 -1.90 -7.49
C VAL A 104 -2.58 -0.43 -7.15
N VAL A 105 -3.38 0.01 -6.18
CA VAL A 105 -3.27 1.31 -5.54
C VAL A 105 -2.95 1.09 -4.08
N MET A 106 -1.93 1.76 -3.56
CA MET A 106 -1.54 1.63 -2.15
C MET A 106 -1.13 2.97 -1.56
N GLY A 107 -1.27 3.10 -0.24
CA GLY A 107 -0.92 4.34 0.44
C GLY A 107 -1.01 4.24 1.96
N PRO A 108 -0.50 5.26 2.67
CA PRO A 108 -0.72 5.40 4.10
C PRO A 108 -2.17 5.79 4.41
N ALA A 109 -2.67 5.27 5.52
CA ALA A 109 -3.94 5.66 6.14
C ALA A 109 -3.71 5.99 7.63
N PHE A 110 -4.55 6.89 8.16
CA PHE A 110 -4.40 7.42 9.51
C PHE A 110 -5.73 7.28 10.26
N ASP A 111 -5.65 6.70 11.46
CA ASP A 111 -6.77 6.53 12.39
C ASP A 111 -6.30 6.61 13.84
N ILE A 112 -5.62 7.69 14.18
CA ILE A 112 -5.00 7.86 15.51
C ILE A 112 -6.02 7.90 16.66
N GLN A 113 -7.31 8.07 16.35
CA GLN A 113 -8.42 8.11 17.32
C GLN A 113 -9.33 6.87 17.22
N ALA A 114 -9.00 5.88 16.40
CA ALA A 114 -9.77 4.65 16.19
C ALA A 114 -11.25 4.89 15.84
N THR A 115 -11.51 5.85 14.96
CA THR A 115 -12.86 6.26 14.52
C THR A 115 -13.28 5.61 13.21
N GLY A 116 -12.35 4.98 12.47
CA GLY A 116 -12.56 4.53 11.10
C GLY A 116 -12.67 5.67 10.07
N ILE A 117 -12.39 6.91 10.48
CA ILE A 117 -12.48 8.11 9.64
C ILE A 117 -11.14 8.84 9.67
N ARG A 118 -10.71 9.33 8.51
CA ARG A 118 -9.48 10.12 8.39
C ARG A 118 -9.52 11.36 9.31
N PRO A 119 -8.53 11.53 10.21
CA PRO A 119 -8.41 12.74 11.02
C PRO A 119 -8.09 13.98 10.18
N SER A 120 -8.29 15.18 10.76
CA SER A 120 -7.88 16.42 10.11
C SER A 120 -6.35 16.48 9.89
N ARG A 121 -5.91 17.29 8.93
CA ARG A 121 -4.47 17.46 8.66
C ARG A 121 -3.70 17.89 9.91
N GLU A 122 -4.26 18.79 10.71
CA GLU A 122 -3.63 19.26 11.96
C GLU A 122 -3.37 18.11 12.93
N HIS A 123 -4.35 17.22 13.11
CA HIS A 123 -4.20 16.04 13.97
C HIS A 123 -3.17 15.05 13.43
N ILE A 124 -3.12 14.85 12.11
CA ILE A 124 -2.12 13.97 11.47
C ILE A 124 -0.71 14.58 11.59
N MET A 125 -0.59 15.89 11.44
CA MET A 125 0.69 16.61 11.48
C MET A 125 1.18 16.89 12.91
N ASN A 126 0.38 16.59 13.93
CA ASN A 126 0.78 16.66 15.33
C ASN A 126 1.76 15.51 15.66
N LYS A 127 2.96 15.63 15.09
CA LYS A 127 4.04 14.64 15.19
C LYS A 127 4.77 14.81 16.52
N THR A 128 5.00 13.70 17.22
CA THR A 128 5.90 13.63 18.39
C THR A 128 7.37 13.48 18.00
N GLY A 129 7.66 13.38 16.70
CA GLY A 129 9.01 13.17 16.16
C GLY A 129 9.18 13.75 14.75
N PRO A 130 10.28 13.45 14.05
CA PRO A 130 10.57 14.05 12.76
C PRO A 130 9.64 13.58 11.64
N VAL A 131 9.14 12.33 11.72
CA VAL A 131 8.26 11.70 10.71
C VAL A 131 6.83 11.51 11.21
N VAL A 132 5.88 11.47 10.27
CA VAL A 132 4.46 11.17 10.54
C VAL A 132 4.21 9.70 10.23
N ILE A 133 3.95 8.90 11.27
CA ILE A 133 3.80 7.44 11.15
C ILE A 133 2.33 7.09 10.86
N PRO A 134 2.01 6.45 9.72
CA PRO A 134 0.65 6.00 9.43
C PRO A 134 0.24 4.88 10.38
N THR A 135 -1.04 4.82 10.73
CA THR A 135 -1.57 3.72 11.55
C THR A 135 -1.79 2.46 10.71
N HIS A 136 -2.13 2.64 9.43
CA HIS A 136 -2.33 1.55 8.49
C HIS A 136 -1.69 1.84 7.13
N ILE A 137 -1.38 0.80 6.38
CA ILE A 137 -1.08 0.86 4.95
C ILE A 137 -2.24 0.19 4.22
N PHE A 138 -2.88 0.92 3.32
CA PHE A 138 -3.97 0.36 2.52
C PHE A 138 -3.45 -0.17 1.19
N ILE A 139 -4.15 -1.18 0.67
CA ILE A 139 -3.95 -1.73 -0.66
C ILE A 139 -5.31 -1.96 -1.29
N VAL A 140 -5.49 -1.57 -2.55
CA VAL A 140 -6.65 -1.85 -3.38
C VAL A 140 -6.14 -2.45 -4.68
N ALA A 141 -6.42 -3.73 -4.90
CA ALA A 141 -6.00 -4.49 -6.07
C ALA A 141 -7.24 -4.81 -6.93
N SER A 142 -7.21 -4.42 -8.20
CA SER A 142 -8.34 -4.60 -9.13
C SER A 142 -7.89 -5.37 -10.38
N TRP A 143 -8.75 -6.25 -10.88
CA TRP A 143 -8.51 -7.04 -12.10
C TRP A 143 -9.80 -7.20 -12.90
N CYS A 144 -9.67 -7.66 -14.15
CA CYS A 144 -10.81 -8.06 -14.97
C CYS A 144 -11.06 -9.57 -14.81
N LEU A 145 -12.32 -9.97 -14.65
CA LEU A 145 -12.69 -11.39 -14.61
C LEU A 145 -12.48 -12.08 -15.97
N ASP A 146 -12.61 -11.34 -17.07
CA ASP A 146 -12.18 -11.79 -18.38
C ASP A 146 -10.67 -11.51 -18.56
N ARG A 147 -9.89 -12.59 -18.55
CA ARG A 147 -8.42 -12.53 -18.63
C ARG A 147 -7.90 -12.26 -20.04
N THR A 148 -8.78 -12.27 -21.03
CA THR A 148 -8.42 -12.03 -22.44
C THR A 148 -8.41 -10.54 -22.80
N VAL A 149 -9.07 -9.71 -22.00
CA VAL A 149 -9.14 -8.27 -22.20
C VAL A 149 -8.13 -7.51 -21.33
N SER A 150 -7.76 -6.32 -21.77
CA SER A 150 -6.97 -5.41 -20.97
C SER A 150 -7.83 -4.82 -19.83
N LEU A 151 -7.19 -4.29 -18.79
CA LEU A 151 -7.91 -3.57 -17.73
C LEU A 151 -8.60 -2.30 -18.23
N GLU A 152 -8.11 -1.70 -19.31
CA GLU A 152 -8.67 -0.48 -19.90
C GLU A 152 -9.94 -0.79 -20.70
N ASP A 153 -10.02 -1.98 -21.30
CA ASP A 153 -11.15 -2.44 -22.13
C ASP A 153 -12.12 -3.34 -21.35
N CYS A 154 -11.89 -3.56 -20.05
CA CYS A 154 -12.73 -4.43 -19.23
C CYS A 154 -14.12 -3.83 -19.03
N ASP A 155 -15.17 -4.64 -19.24
CA ASP A 155 -16.53 -4.24 -18.90
C ASP A 155 -16.61 -3.92 -17.38
N PRO A 156 -17.15 -2.76 -16.97
CA PRO A 156 -17.27 -2.39 -15.55
C PRO A 156 -17.96 -3.44 -14.68
N SER A 157 -18.89 -4.21 -15.24
CA SER A 157 -19.58 -5.30 -14.54
C SER A 157 -18.69 -6.52 -14.29
N ALA A 158 -17.65 -6.70 -15.12
CA ALA A 158 -16.65 -7.77 -15.02
C ALA A 158 -15.39 -7.37 -14.24
N LEU A 159 -15.33 -6.14 -13.71
CA LEU A 159 -14.28 -5.75 -12.76
C LEU A 159 -14.52 -6.38 -11.40
N ASP A 160 -13.43 -6.81 -10.77
CA ASP A 160 -13.40 -7.33 -9.42
C ASP A 160 -12.25 -6.68 -8.62
N VAL A 161 -12.38 -6.68 -7.30
CA VAL A 161 -11.49 -5.97 -6.39
C VAL A 161 -11.23 -6.75 -5.11
N HIS A 162 -10.01 -6.60 -4.60
CA HIS A 162 -9.62 -7.01 -3.26
C HIS A 162 -8.87 -5.89 -2.57
N SER A 163 -9.11 -5.67 -1.28
CA SER A 163 -8.48 -4.60 -0.54
C SER A 163 -8.13 -4.97 0.90
N PHE A 164 -7.10 -4.30 1.39
CA PHE A 164 -6.54 -4.50 2.72
C PHE A 164 -6.37 -3.15 3.44
N LEU A 165 -6.55 -3.18 4.77
CA LEU A 165 -6.12 -2.13 5.68
C LEU A 165 -5.13 -2.73 6.67
N LEU A 166 -3.85 -2.75 6.30
CA LEU A 166 -2.83 -3.46 7.06
C LEU A 166 -2.31 -2.59 8.20
N PRO A 167 -2.31 -3.07 9.46
CA PRO A 167 -1.78 -2.30 10.58
C PRO A 167 -0.28 -2.06 10.40
N ASN A 168 0.15 -0.84 10.72
CA ASN A 168 1.54 -0.43 10.74
C ASN A 168 2.07 -0.38 12.18
N HIS A 169 1.77 -1.41 12.96
CA HIS A 169 2.13 -1.46 14.38
C HIS A 169 3.58 -1.91 14.58
N PRO A 170 4.30 -1.30 15.55
CA PRO A 170 5.68 -1.68 15.86
C PRO A 170 5.82 -3.06 16.52
N TYR A 171 4.75 -3.63 17.10
CA TYR A 171 4.81 -4.88 17.85
C TYR A 171 3.90 -5.96 17.24
N PRO A 172 4.41 -7.14 16.88
CA PRO A 172 3.62 -8.35 16.74
C PRO A 172 3.57 -8.99 18.12
N GLN A 173 2.56 -8.64 18.92
CA GLN A 173 2.42 -9.22 20.26
C GLN A 173 1.91 -10.67 20.23
N ASN A 174 1.53 -11.17 19.06
CA ASN A 174 0.99 -12.50 18.88
C ASN A 174 1.78 -13.22 17.77
N CYS A 175 2.19 -14.48 18.00
CA CYS A 175 2.92 -15.32 17.04
C CYS A 175 2.09 -15.71 15.79
N GLU A 176 1.31 -14.78 15.25
CA GLU A 176 0.38 -14.94 14.15
C GLU A 176 1.12 -14.92 12.81
N SER A 177 0.72 -15.80 11.89
CA SER A 177 1.34 -15.85 10.56
C SER A 177 0.94 -14.64 9.72
N ALA A 178 1.83 -14.23 8.81
CA ALA A 178 1.58 -13.12 7.87
C ALA A 178 0.25 -13.29 7.11
N THR A 179 -0.02 -14.50 6.60
CA THR A 179 -1.26 -14.84 5.89
C THR A 179 -2.49 -14.55 6.74
N ARG A 180 -2.48 -14.97 8.01
CA ARG A 180 -3.62 -14.78 8.90
C ARG A 180 -3.84 -13.31 9.26
N VAL A 181 -2.76 -12.53 9.36
CA VAL A 181 -2.87 -11.06 9.50
C VAL A 181 -3.51 -10.45 8.26
N LEU A 182 -3.08 -10.83 7.05
CA LEU A 182 -3.68 -10.33 5.81
C LEU A 182 -5.17 -10.70 5.71
N GLU A 183 -5.54 -11.95 6.01
CA GLU A 183 -6.92 -12.45 6.02
C GLU A 183 -7.85 -11.69 6.98
N LYS A 184 -7.35 -11.34 8.16
CA LYS A 184 -8.12 -10.58 9.15
C LYS A 184 -8.27 -9.10 8.82
N ASN A 185 -7.37 -8.57 7.99
CA ASN A 185 -7.31 -7.15 7.65
C ASN A 185 -7.79 -6.87 6.22
N VAL A 186 -8.57 -7.79 5.64
CA VAL A 186 -9.35 -7.52 4.44
C VAL A 186 -10.41 -6.47 4.77
N ALA A 187 -10.53 -5.48 3.90
CA ALA A 187 -11.47 -4.37 4.06
C ALA A 187 -12.24 -4.16 2.76
N ARG A 188 -13.39 -3.50 2.82
CA ARG A 188 -14.06 -2.99 1.62
C ARG A 188 -13.31 -1.75 1.14
N VAL A 189 -13.45 -1.43 -0.14
CA VAL A 189 -12.83 -0.19 -0.65
C VAL A 189 -13.42 1.06 0.01
N ILE A 190 -14.70 1.05 0.39
CA ILE A 190 -15.30 2.17 1.14
C ILE A 190 -14.64 2.40 2.51
N ASP A 191 -14.16 1.33 3.17
CA ASP A 191 -13.44 1.45 4.44
C ASP A 191 -12.06 2.11 4.21
N VAL A 192 -11.41 1.78 3.10
CA VAL A 192 -10.18 2.44 2.64
C VAL A 192 -10.44 3.91 2.29
N GLU A 193 -11.53 4.22 1.57
CA GLU A 193 -11.94 5.59 1.23
C GLU A 193 -12.10 6.46 2.48
N ASN A 194 -12.80 5.95 3.51
CA ASN A 194 -13.05 6.65 4.76
C ASN A 194 -11.75 7.00 5.51
N LEU A 195 -10.79 6.08 5.55
CA LEU A 195 -9.52 6.24 6.28
C LEU A 195 -8.44 6.99 5.50
N ALA A 196 -8.41 6.83 4.18
CA ALA A 196 -7.44 7.52 3.32
C ALA A 196 -7.93 8.91 2.87
N GLY A 197 -9.24 9.18 2.98
CA GLY A 197 -9.88 10.37 2.43
C GLY A 197 -9.71 10.43 0.91
N LEU A 198 -9.97 9.31 0.23
CA LEU A 198 -9.87 9.13 -1.21
C LEU A 198 -11.22 8.71 -1.79
N SER A 199 -11.36 8.76 -3.12
CA SER A 199 -12.47 8.09 -3.80
C SER A 199 -11.97 7.30 -5.02
N PHE A 200 -12.30 6.01 -5.08
CA PHE A 200 -11.88 5.06 -6.11
C PHE A 200 -12.96 4.87 -7.18
N TYR A 201 -12.59 4.48 -8.40
CA TYR A 201 -13.55 4.14 -9.47
C TYR A 201 -14.53 5.26 -9.86
N THR A 202 -14.17 6.52 -9.68
CA THR A 202 -15.02 7.68 -10.00
C THR A 202 -15.35 7.82 -11.49
N GLY A 203 -14.60 7.15 -12.36
CA GLY A 203 -14.85 7.10 -13.81
C GLY A 203 -15.77 5.96 -14.28
N LEU A 204 -16.24 5.09 -13.38
CA LEU A 204 -17.14 3.98 -13.73
C LEU A 204 -18.63 4.40 -13.61
N PRO A 205 -19.55 3.66 -14.26
CA PRO A 205 -20.97 3.81 -14.01
C PRO A 205 -21.30 3.67 -12.51
N ILE A 206 -22.28 4.45 -12.04
CA ILE A 206 -22.55 4.63 -10.61
C ILE A 206 -22.79 3.31 -9.87
N TYR A 207 -23.53 2.37 -10.45
CA TYR A 207 -23.85 1.10 -9.80
C TYR A 207 -22.66 0.14 -9.77
N ASP A 208 -21.82 0.14 -10.80
CA ASP A 208 -20.58 -0.64 -10.81
C ASP A 208 -19.58 -0.08 -9.80
N ALA A 209 -19.45 1.25 -9.70
CA ALA A 209 -18.64 1.89 -8.69
C ALA A 209 -19.15 1.55 -7.27
N ILE A 210 -20.46 1.62 -7.00
CA ILE A 210 -21.04 1.24 -5.70
C ILE A 210 -20.78 -0.24 -5.40
N ARG A 211 -20.97 -1.13 -6.38
CA ARG A 211 -20.72 -2.57 -6.24
C ARG A 211 -19.27 -2.83 -5.83
N LEU A 212 -18.30 -2.28 -6.57
CA LEU A 212 -16.87 -2.41 -6.27
C LEU A 212 -16.50 -1.80 -4.91
N ARG A 213 -17.12 -0.67 -4.55
CA ARG A 213 -16.81 0.02 -3.28
C ARG A 213 -17.34 -0.70 -2.04
N THR A 214 -18.50 -1.33 -2.15
CA THR A 214 -19.25 -1.86 -1.00
C THR A 214 -19.15 -3.37 -0.84
N MET A 215 -18.73 -4.10 -1.88
CA MET A 215 -18.56 -5.55 -1.78
C MET A 215 -17.46 -5.91 -0.76
N MET A 216 -17.68 -7.01 -0.05
CA MET A 216 -16.63 -7.61 0.76
C MET A 216 -15.79 -8.54 -0.12
N PRO A 217 -14.47 -8.35 -0.23
CA PRO A 217 -13.64 -9.24 -1.04
C PRO A 217 -13.76 -10.69 -0.60
N GLN A 218 -14.03 -11.59 -1.56
CA GLN A 218 -14.23 -13.03 -1.30
C GLN A 218 -13.07 -13.92 -1.74
N ARG A 219 -12.13 -13.39 -2.53
CA ARG A 219 -10.98 -14.14 -3.04
C ARG A 219 -10.07 -14.58 -1.87
N SER A 220 -9.71 -15.86 -1.85
CA SER A 220 -8.78 -16.41 -0.86
C SER A 220 -7.38 -15.80 -1.01
N ILE A 221 -6.70 -15.68 0.13
CA ILE A 221 -5.32 -15.17 0.24
C ILE A 221 -4.30 -16.33 0.27
N SER A 222 -4.79 -17.58 0.33
CA SER A 222 -4.04 -18.84 0.39
C SER A 222 -3.82 -19.48 -0.97
#